data_AF-A0A5F8HHW1-F1
#
_entry.id   AF-A0A5F8HHW1-F1
#
_cell.length_a   1.000
_cell.length_b   1.000
_cell.length_c   1.000
_cell.angle_alpha   90.00
_cell.angle_beta   90.00
_cell.angle_gamma   90.00
#
_symmetry.space_group_name_H-M   'P 1'
#
loop_
_entity.id
_entity.type
_entity.pdbx_description
1 polymer ?
#
loop_
_entity_poly.entity_id
_entity_poly.type
_entity_poly.pdbx_seq_one_letter_code
_entity_poly.pdbx_strand_id
1 'polypeptide(L)' 'MLDLDIQELASLTTGGGDLENLERLFSKLKEMKDKAVTLPHEQRKLNAEKVAKAFWMAIGGDRDEIEGISSDEEN' A
#
# COMPACT_ATOMS: atom_id res chain seq x y z
N MET A 1 -1.58 6.58 11.45
CA MET A 1 -1.03 7.46 10.39
C MET A 1 -0.87 6.70 9.09
N LEU A 2 -0.25 5.51 9.09
CA LEU A 2 -0.19 4.63 7.92
C LEU A 2 -1.58 4.23 7.37
N ASP A 3 -2.53 3.89 8.23
CA ASP A 3 -3.86 3.42 7.79
C ASP A 3 -4.64 4.52 7.05
N LEU A 4 -4.43 5.79 7.42
CA LEU A 4 -4.95 6.96 6.69
C LEU A 4 -4.28 7.08 5.32
N ASP A 5 -2.95 6.94 5.26
CA ASP A 5 -2.20 6.96 4.01
C ASP A 5 -2.66 5.82 3.06
N ILE A 6 -3.00 4.66 3.62
CA ILE A 6 -3.53 3.49 2.90
C ILE A 6 -4.95 3.72 2.38
N GLN A 7 -5.84 4.29 3.19
CA GLN A 7 -7.19 4.62 2.74
C GLN A 7 -7.16 5.63 1.60
N GLU A 8 -6.28 6.63 1.69
CA GLU A 8 -6.08 7.62 0.65
C GLU A 8 -5.49 6.99 -0.63
N LEU A 9 -4.52 6.09 -0.49
CA LEU A 9 -3.99 5.30 -1.61
C LEU A 9 -5.11 4.54 -2.34
N ALA A 10 -5.94 3.80 -1.60
CA ALA A 10 -7.04 3.03 -2.18
C ALA A 10 -8.07 3.93 -2.87
N SER A 11 -8.37 5.10 -2.30
CA SER A 11 -9.25 6.09 -2.93
C SER A 11 -8.67 6.64 -4.23
N LEU A 12 -7.35 6.89 -4.28
CA LEU A 12 -6.66 7.35 -5.49
C LEU A 12 -6.60 6.26 -6.57
N THR A 13 -6.45 5.00 -6.18
CA THR A 13 -6.44 3.85 -7.10
C THR A 13 -7.82 3.57 -7.70
N THR A 14 -8.89 3.73 -6.92
CA THR A 14 -10.28 3.54 -7.37
C THR A 14 -10.85 4.76 -8.09
N GLY A 15 -10.23 5.94 -7.94
CA GLY A 15 -10.73 7.26 -8.33
C GLY A 15 -10.87 7.58 -9.83
N GLY A 16 -10.77 6.58 -10.71
CA GLY A 16 -10.83 6.78 -12.17
C GLY A 16 -9.46 7.04 -12.79
N GLY A 17 -9.24 6.48 -13.98
CA GLY A 17 -7.95 6.41 -14.70
C GLY A 17 -7.44 7.73 -15.29
N ASP A 18 -7.68 8.84 -14.61
CA ASP A 18 -7.15 10.14 -15.00
C ASP A 18 -5.65 10.23 -14.66
N LEU A 19 -4.88 10.85 -15.55
CA LEU A 19 -3.43 10.98 -15.38
C LEU A 19 -3.05 11.71 -14.08
N GLU A 20 -3.85 12.70 -13.68
CA GLU A 20 -3.65 13.44 -12.43
C GLU A 20 -3.86 12.56 -11.18
N ASN A 21 -4.80 11.61 -11.23
CA ASN A 21 -4.99 10.63 -10.15
C ASN A 21 -3.80 9.66 -10.06
N LEU A 22 -3.25 9.24 -11.21
CA LEU A 22 -2.04 8.42 -11.25
C LEU A 22 -0.84 9.18 -10.68
N GLU A 23 -0.63 10.44 -11.06
CA GLU A 23 0.46 11.26 -10.50
C GLU A 23 0.32 11.45 -8.98
N ARG A 24 -0.90 11.65 -8.48
CA ARG A 24 -1.18 11.71 -7.03
C ARG A 24 -0.93 10.36 -6.36
N LEU A 25 -1.32 9.26 -6.98
CA LEU A 25 -1.08 7.90 -6.50
C LEU A 25 0.42 7.61 -6.37
N PHE A 26 1.20 7.91 -7.40
CA PHE A 26 2.66 7.74 -7.37
C PHE A 26 3.33 8.66 -6.35
N SER A 27 2.86 9.91 -6.22
CA SER A 27 3.34 10.83 -5.19
C SER A 27 3.08 10.29 -3.79
N LYS A 28 1.88 9.74 -3.55
CA LYS A 28 1.52 9.12 -2.28
C LYS A 28 2.37 7.89 -1.98
N LEU A 29 2.56 7.00 -2.95
CA LEU A 29 3.43 5.83 -2.82
C LEU A 29 4.87 6.23 -2.49
N LYS A 30 5.38 7.31 -3.10
CA LYS A 30 6.71 7.84 -2.83
C LYS A 30 6.82 8.35 -1.39
N GLU A 31 5.85 9.13 -0.91
CA GLU A 31 5.82 9.59 0.49
C GLU A 31 5.76 8.43 1.48
N MET A 32 4.92 7.42 1.20
CA MET A 32 4.80 6.23 2.04
C MET A 32 6.10 5.42 2.06
N LYS A 33 6.77 5.30 0.91
CA LYS A 33 8.11 4.70 0.81
C LYS A 33 9.11 5.48 1.65
N ASP A 34 9.21 6.80 1.48
CA ASP A 34 10.17 7.65 2.19
C ASP A 34 9.99 7.56 3.71
N LYS A 35 8.74 7.59 4.19
CA LYS A 35 8.39 7.31 5.59
C LYS A 35 8.83 5.91 6.01
N ALA A 36 8.55 4.89 5.20
CA ALA A 36 8.94 3.51 5.50
C ALA A 36 10.46 3.37 5.58
N VAL A 37 11.27 4.03 4.73
CA VAL A 37 12.75 3.92 4.78
C VAL A 37 13.32 4.35 6.12
N THR A 38 12.64 5.25 6.85
CA THR A 38 13.03 5.69 8.20
C THR A 38 12.73 4.67 9.31
N LEU A 39 11.97 3.61 9.02
CA LEU A 39 11.54 2.61 10.00
C LEU A 39 12.49 1.40 10.05
N PRO A 40 12.55 0.69 11.20
CA PRO A 40 13.23 -0.59 11.33
C PRO A 40 12.78 -1.61 10.27
N HIS A 41 13.64 -2.59 9.97
CA HIS A 41 13.41 -3.57 8.91
C HIS A 41 12.06 -4.31 9.05
N GLU A 42 11.73 -4.77 10.26
CA GLU A 42 10.46 -5.45 10.55
C GLU A 42 9.25 -4.55 10.28
N GLN A 43 9.32 -3.29 10.71
CA GLN A 43 8.26 -2.31 10.43
C GLN A 43 8.19 -1.97 8.95
N ARG A 44 9.30 -1.92 8.22
CA ARG A 44 9.31 -1.74 6.75
C ARG A 44 8.60 -2.87 6.03
N LYS A 45 8.83 -4.12 6.45
CA LYS A 45 8.15 -5.30 5.89
C LYS A 45 6.64 -5.18 6.10
N LEU A 46 6.21 -4.86 7.33
CA LEU A 46 4.79 -4.67 7.66
C LEU A 46 4.14 -3.51 6.87
N ASN A 47 4.86 -2.40 6.69
CA ASN A 47 4.38 -1.27 5.89
C ASN A 47 4.19 -1.65 4.42
N ALA A 48 5.19 -2.31 3.82
CA ALA A 48 5.12 -2.75 2.44
C ALA A 48 3.98 -3.76 2.21
N GLU A 49 3.80 -4.70 3.14
CA GLU A 49 2.74 -5.69 3.09
C GLU A 49 1.36 -5.03 3.10
N LYS A 50 1.11 -4.11 4.03
CA LYS A 50 -0.16 -3.39 4.13
C LYS A 50 -0.45 -2.53 2.88
N VAL A 51 0.57 -1.87 2.33
CA VAL A 51 0.46 -1.08 1.10
C VAL A 51 0.09 -1.98 -0.08
N ALA A 52 0.79 -3.10 -0.25
CA ALA A 52 0.54 -4.04 -1.34
C ALA A 52 -0.88 -4.63 -1.26
N LYS A 53 -1.30 -5.07 -0.07
CA LYS A 53 -2.64 -5.59 0.19
C LYS A 53 -3.73 -4.58 -0.17
N ALA A 54 -3.57 -3.34 0.29
CA ALA A 54 -4.54 -2.29 0.01
C ALA A 54 -4.59 -1.90 -1.47
N PHE A 55 -3.44 -1.82 -2.12
CA PHE A 55 -3.35 -1.55 -3.56
C PHE A 55 -4.03 -2.65 -4.38
N TRP A 56 -3.80 -3.92 -4.03
CA TRP A 56 -4.41 -5.08 -4.68
C TRP A 56 -5.94 -5.03 -4.58
N MET A 57 -6.48 -4.82 -3.38
CA MET A 57 -7.92 -4.69 -3.19
C MET A 57 -8.48 -3.48 -3.95
N ALA A 58 -7.73 -2.37 -4.02
CA ALA A 58 -8.19 -1.16 -4.67
C ALA A 58 -8.24 -1.24 -6.21
N ILE A 59 -7.43 -2.09 -6.84
CA ILE A 59 -7.54 -2.40 -8.27
C ILE A 59 -8.60 -3.48 -8.58
N GLY A 60 -9.30 -3.98 -7.56
CA GLY A 60 -10.32 -5.03 -7.69
C GLY A 60 -9.80 -6.46 -7.54
N GLY A 61 -8.60 -6.63 -6.98
CA GLY A 61 -8.07 -7.95 -6.62
C GLY A 61 -8.76 -8.54 -5.39
N ASP A 62 -8.75 -9.87 -5.29
CA ASP A 62 -9.45 -10.58 -4.21
C ASP A 62 -8.63 -10.58 -2.92
N ARG A 63 -9.33 -10.56 -1.78
CA ARG A 63 -8.74 -10.69 -0.45
C ARG A 63 -8.10 -12.07 -0.26
N ASP A 64 -8.69 -13.11 -0.84
CA ASP A 64 -8.20 -14.48 -0.71
C ASP A 64 -6.79 -14.64 -1.32
N GLU A 65 -6.47 -13.88 -2.38
CA GLU A 65 -5.16 -13.90 -3.03
C GLU A 65 -4.04 -13.29 -2.17
N ILE A 66 -4.41 -12.40 -1.24
CA ILE A 66 -3.46 -11.68 -0.39
C ILE A 66 -3.42 -12.21 1.05
N GLU A 67 -4.30 -13.13 1.41
CA GLU A 67 -4.35 -13.72 2.76
C GLU A 67 -3.08 -14.54 3.07
N GLY A 68 -2.47 -15.16 2.06
CA GLY A 68 -1.19 -15.89 2.15
C GLY A 68 0.07 -15.02 2.18
N ILE A 69 -0.05 -13.69 2.09
CA ILE A 69 1.10 -12.75 2.11
C ILE A 69 1.45 -12.33 3.55
N SER A 70 0.71 -12.82 4.57
CA SER A 70 1.05 -12.59 5.98
C SER A 70 2.48 -13.03 6.27
N SER A 71 3.26 -12.16 6.89
CA SER A 71 4.63 -12.42 7.35
C SER A 71 4.68 -13.43 8.54
N ASP A 72 3.96 -14.55 8.47
CA ASP A 72 4.10 -15.71 9.37
C ASP A 72 5.32 -16.59 8.99
N GLU A 73 6.09 -16.20 7.98
CA GLU A 73 7.43 -16.74 7.76
C GLU A 73 8.42 -16.01 8.68
N GLU A 74 8.42 -16.46 9.93
CA GLU A 74 9.45 -16.29 10.94
C GLU A 74 10.73 -17.01 10.45
N ASN A 75 11.78 -16.26 10.12
CA ASN A 75 13.13 -16.81 9.94
C ASN A 75 14.17 -15.97 10.66
#